data_AF-A0A1B8D125-F1
#
_entry.id   AF-A0A1B8D125-F1
#
_cell.length_a   1.000
_cell.length_b   1.000
_cell.length_c   1.000
_cell.angle_alpha   90.00
_cell.angle_beta   90.00
_cell.angle_gamma   90.00
#
_symmetry.space_group_name_H-M   'P 1'
#
loop_
_entity.id
_entity.type
_entity.pdbx_description
1 polymer ?
#
loop_
_entity_poly.entity_id
_entity_poly.type
_entity_poly.pdbx_seq_one_letter_code
_entity_poly.pdbx_strand_id
1 'polypeptide(L)'
;MTLAFCISRFLEKIGRDNADCIRHIYVGFPIFCNLELGNITFKDQNDDEILPTIQNGCANITTLSTSRYITYPINDLFNSLDDPEIVAEALAVIDTHFRDFFPSLKDIIIEVYENDPSDFMRKQIENYGWIIITKDPIRDWNSDVSLDE
;
A
#
# COMPACT_ATOMS: atom_id res chain seq x y z
N MET A 1 22.33 2.98 5.03
CA MET A 1 21.78 1.62 4.81
C MET A 1 20.34 1.82 4.37
N THR A 2 20.00 1.41 3.14
CA THR A 2 18.64 1.61 2.60
C THR A 2 17.70 0.50 3.05
N LEU A 3 16.39 0.74 3.02
CA LEU A 3 15.40 -0.28 3.34
C LEU A 3 15.47 -1.45 2.35
N ALA A 4 15.64 -1.15 1.05
CA ALA A 4 15.85 -2.16 0.01
C ALA A 4 17.05 -3.09 0.32
N PHE A 5 18.16 -2.53 0.81
CA PHE A 5 19.31 -3.34 1.24
C PHE A 5 18.94 -4.28 2.40
N CYS A 6 18.21 -3.80 3.41
CA CYS A 6 17.76 -4.64 4.53
C CYS A 6 16.84 -5.76 4.08
N ILE A 7 15.91 -5.49 3.16
CA ILE A 7 15.00 -6.48 2.58
C ILE A 7 15.80 -7.55 1.83
N SER A 8 16.72 -7.13 0.95
CA SER A 8 17.59 -8.06 0.22
C SER A 8 18.38 -8.98 1.17
N ARG A 9 19.00 -8.42 2.21
CA ARG A 9 19.74 -9.20 3.22
C ARG A 9 18.84 -10.15 4.02
N PHE A 10 17.60 -9.75 4.29
CA PHE A 10 16.62 -10.62 4.93
C PHE A 10 16.26 -11.81 4.04
N LEU A 11 15.95 -11.55 2.76
CA LEU A 11 15.60 -12.57 1.77
C LEU A 11 16.76 -13.55 1.55
N GLU A 12 18.00 -13.06 1.46
CA GLU A 12 19.21 -13.89 1.43
C GLU A 12 19.32 -14.79 2.66
N LYS A 13 19.00 -14.27 3.85
CA LYS A 13 19.14 -14.99 5.11
C LYS A 13 18.10 -16.08 5.29
N ILE A 14 16.85 -15.85 4.86
CA ILE A 14 15.82 -16.89 4.89
C ILE A 14 15.98 -17.89 3.75
N GLY A 15 16.66 -17.51 2.66
CA GLY A 15 16.88 -18.35 1.49
C GLY A 15 15.65 -18.44 0.57
N ARG A 16 15.89 -18.87 -0.66
CA ARG A 16 14.90 -18.84 -1.75
C ARG A 16 13.64 -19.64 -1.44
N ASP A 17 13.78 -20.87 -0.95
CA ASP A 17 12.62 -21.76 -0.70
C ASP A 17 11.64 -21.15 0.32
N ASN A 18 12.16 -20.47 1.34
CA ASN A 18 11.35 -19.77 2.33
C ASN A 18 10.78 -18.45 1.78
N ALA A 19 11.56 -17.71 1.00
CA ALA A 19 11.10 -16.48 0.35
C ALA A 19 9.95 -16.76 -0.63
N ASP A 20 9.99 -17.88 -1.36
CA ASP A 20 8.92 -18.33 -2.26
C ASP A 20 7.62 -18.71 -1.52
N CYS A 21 7.67 -18.89 -0.20
CA CYS A 21 6.49 -19.05 0.65
C CYS A 21 5.81 -17.72 1.01
N ILE A 22 6.44 -16.57 0.77
CA ILE A 22 5.85 -15.26 1.04
C ILE A 22 4.75 -15.00 0.01
N ARG A 23 3.52 -14.83 0.50
CA ARG A 23 2.32 -14.57 -0.32
C ARG A 23 1.69 -13.23 -0.07
N HIS A 24 1.96 -12.64 1.09
CA HIS A 24 1.36 -11.42 1.55
C HIS A 24 2.44 -10.44 1.97
N ILE A 25 2.42 -9.25 1.38
CA ILE A 25 3.26 -8.13 1.78
C ILE A 25 2.42 -6.96 2.27
N TYR A 26 3.01 -6.16 3.12
CA TYR A 26 2.44 -4.90 3.57
C TYR A 26 3.36 -3.76 3.14
N VAL A 27 2.82 -2.80 2.39
CA VAL A 27 3.57 -1.63 1.89
C VAL A 27 2.87 -0.34 2.31
N GLY A 28 3.62 0.75 2.42
CA GLY A 28 3.01 2.07 2.61
C GLY A 28 2.08 2.43 1.44
N PHE A 29 1.08 3.27 1.69
CA PHE A 29 0.27 3.80 0.59
C PHE A 29 1.11 4.77 -0.25
N PRO A 30 1.10 4.64 -1.60
CA PRO A 30 1.89 5.50 -2.47
C PRO A 30 1.52 6.98 -2.28
N ILE A 31 2.53 7.84 -2.32
CA ILE A 31 2.36 9.29 -2.17
C ILE A 31 2.50 9.92 -3.55
N PHE A 32 1.67 10.91 -3.89
CA PHE A 32 1.75 11.63 -5.17
C PHE A 32 2.52 12.95 -5.03
N CYS A 33 3.32 13.33 -6.05
CA CYS A 33 3.86 14.69 -6.17
C CYS A 33 2.99 15.59 -7.04
N ASN A 34 2.23 15.00 -7.96
CA ASN A 34 1.26 15.72 -8.79
C ASN A 34 -0.08 14.97 -8.80
N LEU A 35 -1.16 15.74 -8.63
CA LEU A 35 -2.57 15.29 -8.69
C LEU A 35 -3.33 16.05 -9.79
N GLU A 36 -2.63 16.62 -10.77
CA GLU A 36 -3.24 17.20 -11.95
C GLU A 36 -3.76 16.08 -12.86
N LEU A 37 -5.02 16.21 -13.29
CA LEU A 37 -5.67 15.29 -14.20
C LEU A 37 -4.83 15.12 -15.49
N GLY A 38 -4.55 13.88 -15.88
CA GLY A 38 -3.69 13.51 -17.00
C GLY A 38 -2.18 13.55 -16.71
N ASN A 39 -1.77 13.90 -15.49
CA ASN A 39 -0.36 14.04 -15.11
C ASN A 39 -0.10 13.58 -13.66
N ILE A 40 -0.84 12.58 -13.20
CA ILE A 40 -0.70 12.03 -11.85
C ILE A 40 0.60 11.23 -11.74
N THR A 41 1.45 11.59 -10.77
CA THR A 41 2.79 11.00 -10.60
C THR A 41 3.17 10.83 -9.12
N PHE A 42 3.93 9.77 -8.81
CA PHE A 42 4.36 9.45 -7.44
C PHE A 42 5.47 10.40 -6.94
N LYS A 43 5.47 10.69 -5.64
CA LYS A 43 6.34 11.71 -4.99
C LYS A 43 7.76 11.26 -4.78
N ASP A 44 7.99 9.97 -4.61
CA ASP A 44 9.30 9.49 -4.19
C ASP A 44 9.62 8.14 -4.81
N GLN A 45 10.78 8.09 -5.45
CA GLN A 45 11.37 6.94 -6.14
C GLN A 45 11.98 5.93 -5.16
N ASN A 46 11.85 6.12 -3.84
CA ASN A 46 12.36 5.14 -2.87
C ASN A 46 11.65 3.77 -3.01
N ASP A 47 10.42 3.76 -3.51
CA ASP A 47 9.72 2.53 -3.91
C ASP A 47 10.34 1.87 -5.16
N ASP A 48 11.05 2.64 -6.00
CA ASP A 48 11.70 2.15 -7.24
C ASP A 48 12.78 1.11 -6.93
N GLU A 49 13.33 1.07 -5.72
CA GLU A 49 14.24 -0.01 -5.31
C GLU A 49 13.56 -1.05 -4.43
N ILE A 50 12.56 -0.67 -3.62
CA ILE A 50 11.90 -1.57 -2.66
C ILE A 50 11.03 -2.60 -3.37
N LEU A 51 10.09 -2.16 -4.21
CA LEU A 51 9.14 -3.06 -4.87
C LEU A 51 9.86 -4.05 -5.81
N PRO A 52 10.86 -3.63 -6.62
CA PRO A 52 11.66 -4.57 -7.39
C PRO A 52 12.46 -5.54 -6.53
N THR A 53 12.99 -5.10 -5.39
CA THR A 53 13.72 -5.99 -4.48
C THR A 53 12.79 -7.07 -3.93
N ILE A 54 11.58 -6.69 -3.52
CA ILE A 54 10.57 -7.64 -3.03
C ILE A 54 10.14 -8.58 -4.15
N GLN A 55 9.80 -8.06 -5.34
CA GLN A 55 9.39 -8.84 -6.50
C GLN A 55 10.45 -9.88 -6.88
N ASN A 56 11.72 -9.48 -6.93
CA ASN A 56 12.82 -10.37 -7.31
C ASN A 56 13.03 -11.52 -6.31
N GLY A 57 12.77 -11.28 -5.02
CA GLY A 57 12.91 -12.32 -4.00
C GLY A 57 11.64 -13.12 -3.72
N CYS A 58 10.47 -12.58 -4.04
CA CYS A 58 9.16 -13.14 -3.69
C CYS A 58 8.27 -13.22 -4.94
N ALA A 59 8.48 -14.24 -5.78
CA ALA A 59 7.80 -14.32 -7.08
C ALA A 59 6.29 -14.59 -7.00
N ASN A 60 5.80 -15.05 -5.84
CA ASN A 60 4.44 -15.57 -5.71
C ASN A 60 3.53 -14.75 -4.78
N ILE A 61 3.76 -13.45 -4.69
CA ILE A 61 2.89 -12.55 -3.93
C ILE A 61 1.50 -12.56 -4.56
N THR A 62 0.50 -12.90 -3.75
CA THR A 62 -0.92 -12.94 -4.14
C THR A 62 -1.74 -11.87 -3.44
N THR A 63 -1.23 -11.32 -2.34
CA THR A 63 -1.95 -10.35 -1.51
C THR A 63 -1.02 -9.18 -1.17
N LEU A 64 -1.51 -7.97 -1.39
CA LEU A 64 -0.82 -6.73 -1.01
C LEU A 64 -1.74 -5.97 -0.08
N SER A 65 -1.29 -5.74 1.16
CA SER A 65 -1.91 -4.78 2.05
C SER A 65 -1.20 -3.46 1.94
N THR A 66 -1.97 -2.39 1.94
CA THR A 66 -1.46 -1.03 1.99
C THR A 66 -2.25 -0.21 2.99
N SER A 67 -1.58 0.78 3.56
CA SER A 67 -2.21 1.65 4.53
C SER A 67 -1.67 3.05 4.49
N ARG A 68 -2.60 3.95 4.79
CA ARG A 68 -2.39 5.37 5.00
C ARG A 68 -1.74 5.71 6.34
N TYR A 69 -1.68 4.77 7.30
CA TYR A 69 -1.21 5.05 8.67
C TYR A 69 0.30 5.25 8.79
N ILE A 70 1.08 4.73 7.84
CA ILE A 70 2.54 4.70 7.93
C ILE A 70 3.16 6.05 7.50
N THR A 71 2.40 6.89 6.80
CA THR A 71 2.83 8.18 6.27
C THR A 71 2.11 9.32 6.99
N TYR A 72 2.85 10.05 7.84
CA TYR A 72 2.46 11.35 8.43
C TYR A 72 1.73 12.24 7.42
N PRO A 73 0.81 13.13 7.84
CA PRO A 73 -0.42 13.46 7.13
C PRO A 73 -0.14 14.19 5.82
N ILE A 74 0.14 13.44 4.76
CA ILE A 74 0.03 13.94 3.41
C ILE A 74 -1.42 13.68 3.03
N ASN A 75 -2.20 14.70 3.39
CA ASN A 75 -3.65 14.78 3.33
C ASN A 75 -4.20 14.72 1.89
N ASP A 76 -3.39 14.54 0.86
CA ASP A 76 -3.78 14.97 -0.47
C ASP A 76 -4.84 14.05 -1.10
N LEU A 77 -4.63 12.75 -1.30
CA LEU A 77 -5.62 11.95 -2.05
C LEU A 77 -7.05 11.95 -1.43
N PHE A 78 -7.19 11.83 -0.11
CA PHE A 78 -8.51 11.73 0.53
C PHE A 78 -9.09 13.06 1.02
N ASN A 79 -8.27 14.12 1.19
CA ASN A 79 -8.78 15.43 1.61
C ASN A 79 -8.72 16.50 0.50
N SER A 80 -7.98 16.29 -0.59
CA SER A 80 -7.77 17.30 -1.65
C SER A 80 -8.63 17.10 -2.89
N LEU A 81 -9.39 16.00 -3.02
CA LEU A 81 -10.15 15.71 -4.23
C LEU A 81 -11.66 15.69 -3.97
N ASP A 82 -12.25 16.88 -3.98
CA ASP A 82 -13.66 17.06 -4.32
C ASP A 82 -13.93 16.73 -5.80
N ASP A 83 -12.90 16.40 -6.59
CA ASP A 83 -12.98 16.04 -8.00
C ASP A 83 -12.96 14.51 -8.20
N PRO A 84 -14.11 13.91 -8.55
CA PRO A 84 -14.23 12.49 -8.87
C PRO A 84 -13.26 11.97 -9.93
N GLU A 85 -12.88 12.79 -10.91
CA GLU A 85 -12.07 12.36 -12.05
C GLU A 85 -10.62 12.12 -11.64
N ILE A 86 -10.07 13.02 -10.81
CA ILE A 86 -8.70 12.89 -10.31
C ILE A 86 -8.60 11.68 -9.36
N VAL A 87 -9.61 11.42 -8.53
CA VAL A 87 -9.64 10.22 -7.66
C VAL A 87 -9.59 8.95 -8.51
N ALA A 88 -10.41 8.88 -9.56
CA ALA A 88 -10.46 7.72 -10.43
C ALA A 88 -9.12 7.50 -11.14
N GLU A 89 -8.49 8.56 -11.67
CA GLU A 89 -7.19 8.46 -12.31
C GLU A 89 -6.08 8.06 -11.33
N ALA A 90 -6.05 8.63 -10.13
CA ALA A 90 -5.06 8.29 -9.12
C ALA A 90 -5.15 6.82 -8.68
N LEU A 91 -6.37 6.33 -8.45
CA LEU A 91 -6.60 4.92 -8.14
C LEU A 91 -6.21 4.01 -9.32
N ALA A 92 -6.50 4.41 -10.56
CA ALA A 92 -6.07 3.68 -11.75
C ALA A 92 -4.54 3.56 -11.83
N VAL A 93 -3.82 4.65 -11.56
CA VAL A 93 -2.36 4.69 -11.55
C VAL A 93 -1.79 3.75 -10.48
N ILE A 94 -2.35 3.75 -9.26
CA ILE A 94 -1.90 2.86 -8.19
C ILE A 94 -2.22 1.39 -8.49
N ASP A 95 -3.44 1.08 -8.95
CA ASP A 95 -3.83 -0.30 -9.27
C ASP A 95 -2.93 -0.88 -10.36
N THR A 96 -2.68 -0.11 -11.42
CA THR A 96 -1.74 -0.48 -12.49
C THR A 96 -0.34 -0.71 -11.91
N HIS A 97 0.16 0.21 -11.10
CA HIS A 97 1.49 0.11 -10.50
C HIS A 97 1.68 -1.16 -9.66
N PHE A 98 0.72 -1.51 -8.80
CA PHE A 98 0.82 -2.73 -7.99
C PHE A 98 0.72 -4.01 -8.82
N ARG A 99 -0.18 -4.04 -9.82
CA ARG A 99 -0.36 -5.22 -10.68
C ARG A 99 0.81 -5.43 -11.63
N ASP A 100 1.45 -4.35 -12.09
CA ASP A 100 2.65 -4.42 -12.93
C ASP A 100 3.83 -5.02 -12.15
N PHE A 101 4.02 -4.63 -10.88
CA PHE A 101 5.08 -5.21 -10.05
C PHE A 101 4.80 -6.65 -9.61
N PHE A 102 3.54 -6.99 -9.37
CA PHE A 102 3.15 -8.30 -8.87
C PHE A 102 2.12 -8.96 -9.81
N PRO A 103 2.56 -9.63 -10.89
CA PRO A 103 1.63 -10.25 -11.85
C PRO A 103 0.73 -11.35 -11.26
N SER A 104 1.12 -11.93 -10.13
CA SER A 104 0.34 -12.96 -9.41
C SER A 104 -0.64 -12.37 -8.38
N LEU A 105 -0.71 -11.05 -8.26
CA LEU A 105 -1.51 -10.35 -7.28
C LEU A 105 -3.00 -10.56 -7.54
N LYS A 106 -3.70 -11.08 -6.54
CA LYS A 106 -5.14 -11.34 -6.56
C LYS A 106 -5.88 -10.28 -5.76
N ASP A 107 -5.41 -10.05 -4.54
CA ASP A 107 -6.08 -9.20 -3.57
C ASP A 107 -5.22 -7.97 -3.25
N ILE A 108 -5.82 -6.79 -3.39
CA ILE A 108 -5.27 -5.55 -2.86
C ILE A 108 -6.17 -5.12 -1.71
N ILE A 109 -5.57 -4.97 -0.54
CA ILE A 109 -6.25 -4.62 0.71
C ILE A 109 -5.81 -3.21 1.09
N ILE A 110 -6.76 -2.30 1.26
CA ILE A 110 -6.49 -0.97 1.80
C ILE A 110 -7.04 -0.86 3.22
N GLU A 111 -6.17 -0.51 4.15
CA GLU A 111 -6.55 -0.19 5.53
C GLU A 111 -6.78 1.31 5.69
N VAL A 112 -7.97 1.68 6.14
CA VAL A 112 -8.44 3.07 6.28
C VAL A 112 -9.13 3.29 7.62
N TYR A 113 -9.11 4.51 8.16
CA TYR A 113 -9.89 4.80 9.37
C TYR A 113 -11.38 4.66 9.05
N GLU A 114 -12.17 4.29 10.06
CA GLU A 114 -13.62 4.10 9.91
C GLU A 114 -14.31 5.27 9.19
N ASN A 115 -13.85 6.49 9.44
CA ASN A 115 -14.43 7.73 8.89
C ASN A 115 -13.78 8.24 7.59
N ASP A 116 -12.67 7.65 7.11
CA ASP A 116 -11.79 8.23 6.08
C ASP A 116 -11.67 7.41 4.78
N PRO A 117 -12.75 6.78 4.32
CA PRO A 117 -13.14 7.19 2.99
C PRO A 117 -14.61 7.57 2.91
N SER A 118 -14.86 8.64 2.15
CA SER A 118 -16.20 8.99 1.70
C SER A 118 -16.83 7.82 0.93
N ASP A 119 -18.17 7.74 0.93
CA ASP A 119 -18.90 6.70 0.21
C ASP A 119 -18.54 6.65 -1.28
N PHE A 120 -18.26 7.81 -1.88
CA PHE A 120 -17.77 7.91 -3.24
C PHE A 120 -16.45 7.17 -3.43
N MET A 121 -15.47 7.41 -2.57
CA MET A 121 -14.15 6.77 -2.65
C MET A 121 -14.20 5.28 -2.33
N ARG A 122 -15.02 4.88 -1.36
CA ARG A 122 -15.28 3.46 -1.08
C ARG A 122 -15.75 2.75 -2.35
N LYS A 123 -16.73 3.32 -3.03
CA LYS A 123 -17.25 2.77 -4.29
C LYS A 123 -16.19 2.71 -5.38
N GLN A 124 -15.32 3.71 -5.50
CA GLN A 124 -14.24 3.67 -6.50
C GLN A 124 -13.24 2.54 -6.20
N ILE A 125 -12.80 2.42 -4.95
CA ILE A 125 -11.88 1.36 -4.51
C ILE A 125 -12.50 -0.04 -4.77
N GLU A 126 -13.76 -0.22 -4.42
CA GLU A 126 -14.50 -1.46 -4.67
C GLU A 126 -14.66 -1.77 -6.17
N ASN A 127 -14.81 -0.77 -7.04
CA ASN A 127 -14.87 -0.97 -8.49
C ASN A 127 -13.57 -1.57 -9.07
N TYR A 128 -12.41 -1.31 -8.44
CA TYR A 128 -11.14 -1.96 -8.77
C TYR A 128 -10.99 -3.36 -8.17
N GLY A 129 -11.99 -3.83 -7.41
CA GLY A 129 -11.98 -5.13 -6.74
C GLY A 129 -11.11 -5.16 -5.48
N TRP A 130 -10.74 -4.00 -4.94
CA TRP A 130 -9.95 -3.92 -3.71
C TRP A 130 -10.82 -4.18 -2.48
N ILE A 131 -10.18 -4.68 -1.43
CA ILE A 131 -10.81 -4.97 -0.14
C ILE A 131 -10.51 -3.80 0.81
N ILE A 132 -11.56 -3.22 1.38
CA ILE A 132 -11.44 -2.14 2.38
C ILE A 132 -11.52 -2.75 3.78
N ILE A 133 -10.50 -2.52 4.59
CA ILE A 133 -10.51 -2.84 6.02
C ILE A 133 -10.53 -1.54 6.82
N THR A 134 -11.56 -1.37 7.66
CA THR A 134 -11.64 -0.22 8.58
C THR A 134 -10.92 -0.53 9.89
N LYS A 135 -10.01 0.34 10.33
CA LYS A 135 -9.47 0.29 11.69
C LYS A 135 -10.07 1.39 12.57
N ASP A 136 -10.31 1.03 13.82
CA ASP A 136 -10.83 1.91 14.87
C ASP A 136 -9.64 2.71 15.46
N PRO A 137 -9.59 4.05 15.30
CA PRO A 137 -8.45 4.87 15.70
C PRO A 137 -8.11 4.78 17.20
N ILE A 138 -9.05 4.33 18.03
CA ILE A 138 -8.93 4.33 19.50
C ILE A 138 -8.23 3.06 20.03
N ARG A 139 -8.18 1.96 19.26
CA ARG A 139 -7.66 0.67 19.75
C ARG A 139 -6.16 0.45 19.51
N ASP A 140 -5.56 1.10 18.52
CA ASP A 140 -4.15 0.89 18.15
C ASP A 140 -3.15 1.64 19.06
N TRP A 141 -3.59 2.60 19.89
CA TRP A 141 -2.71 3.21 20.90
C TRP A 141 -2.63 2.39 22.20
N ASN A 142 -3.60 1.51 22.47
CA ASN A 142 -3.72 0.81 23.75
C ASN A 142 -3.23 -0.65 23.73
N SER A 143 -2.54 -1.10 22.68
CA SER A 143 -1.97 -2.46 22.65
C SER A 143 -0.56 -2.56 23.26
N ASP A 144 -0.01 -1.47 23.78
CA ASP A 144 1.24 -1.45 24.57
C ASP A 144 1.00 -1.13 26.06
N VAL A 145 0.11 -1.86 26.75
CA VAL A 145 0.29 -2.15 28.20
C VAL A 145 -0.48 -3.43 28.58
N SER A 146 0.22 -4.56 28.61
CA SER A 146 0.51 -5.29 29.86
C SER A 146 1.14 -6.64 29.51
N LEU A 147 2.47 -6.69 29.52
CA LEU A 147 3.17 -7.89 29.95
C LEU A 147 3.02 -7.97 31.49
N ASP A 148 2.64 -9.16 31.93
CA ASP A 148 2.80 -9.73 33.27
C ASP A 148 1.97 -9.18 34.43
N GLU A 149 1.00 -9.98 34.90
CA GLU A 149 1.09 -10.72 36.17
C GLU A 149 0.43 -12.11 36.04
#